data_AF-A0A1I3QPL3-F1
#
_entry.id   AF-A0A1I3QPL3-F1
#
_cell.length_a   1.000
_cell.length_b   1.000
_cell.length_c   1.000
_cell.angle_alpha   90.00
_cell.angle_beta   90.00
_cell.angle_gamma   90.00
#
_symmetry.space_group_name_H-M   'P 1'
#
loop_
_entity.id
_entity.type
_entity.pdbx_description
1 polymer ?
#
loop_
_entity_poly.entity_id
_entity_poly.type
_entity_poly.pdbx_seq_one_letter_code
_entity_poly.pdbx_strand_id
1 'polypeptide(L)'
;MNLKKTSLDTSYLPVAWEYREVIEEEIEKKTTGKIFYFCSDEGICEAKGRVLHMKEERGNGVFITLDTETKIRIDRIITLFGKPGAAYDEYNAYANACMDCMGGYEKDEL
;
A
#
# COMPACT_ATOMS: atom_id res chain seq x y z
N MET A 1 7.45 16.39 10.85
CA MET A 1 6.10 15.81 10.95
C MET A 1 6.25 14.34 11.35
N ASN A 2 5.47 13.86 12.31
CA ASN A 2 5.58 12.49 12.83
C ASN A 2 4.97 11.49 11.85
N LEU A 3 5.80 10.79 11.07
CA LEU A 3 5.40 9.78 10.07
C LEU A 3 4.51 8.67 10.66
N LYS A 4 4.68 8.34 11.95
CA LYS A 4 3.87 7.34 12.66
C LYS A 4 2.37 7.67 12.76
N LYS A 5 1.97 8.93 12.63
CA LYS A 5 0.56 9.35 12.76
C LYS A 5 -0.17 9.38 11.42
N THR A 6 0.54 9.42 10.31
CA THR A 6 -0.04 9.54 8.96
C THR A 6 -0.51 8.17 8.43
N SER A 7 0.18 7.09 8.77
CA SER A 7 -0.17 5.71 8.35
C SER A 7 -1.46 5.15 8.97
N LEU A 8 -2.00 5.83 9.98
CA LEU A 8 -3.27 5.49 10.65
C LEU A 8 -4.45 6.30 10.11
N ASP A 9 -4.21 7.28 9.22
CA ASP A 9 -5.28 8.09 8.67
C ASP A 9 -6.17 7.22 7.76
N THR A 10 -7.43 7.07 8.14
CA THR A 10 -8.42 6.26 7.43
C THR A 10 -9.04 7.00 6.26
N SER A 11 -8.70 8.28 6.04
CA SER A 11 -9.19 9.01 4.88
C SER A 11 -8.67 8.38 3.60
N TYR A 12 -9.49 8.42 2.55
CA TYR A 12 -9.11 7.87 1.26
C TYR A 12 -8.20 8.86 0.53
N LEU A 13 -7.04 8.40 0.07
CA LEU A 13 -6.18 9.16 -0.83
C LEU A 13 -6.57 8.89 -2.28
N PRO A 14 -6.71 9.93 -3.12
CA PRO A 14 -7.01 9.75 -4.53
C PRO A 14 -5.88 8.96 -5.20
N VAL A 15 -6.22 7.79 -5.73
CA VAL A 15 -5.30 6.92 -6.45
C VAL A 15 -5.27 7.28 -7.93
N ALA A 16 -4.06 7.41 -8.48
CA ALA A 16 -3.86 7.65 -9.90
C ALA A 16 -4.48 6.54 -10.76
N TRP A 17 -4.99 6.93 -11.92
CA TRP A 17 -5.71 6.02 -12.82
C TRP A 17 -4.86 4.82 -13.27
N GLU A 18 -3.56 5.04 -13.48
CA GLU A 18 -2.61 3.99 -13.91
C GLU A 18 -2.60 2.77 -12.97
N TYR A 19 -2.76 2.98 -11.65
CA TYR A 19 -2.82 1.87 -10.70
C TYR A 19 -4.12 1.08 -10.79
N ARG A 20 -5.22 1.73 -11.19
CA ARG A 20 -6.50 1.06 -11.44
C ARG A 20 -6.40 0.18 -12.68
N GLU A 21 -5.81 0.69 -13.75
CA GLU A 21 -5.61 -0.06 -14.99
C GLU A 21 -4.76 -1.31 -14.77
N VAL A 22 -3.66 -1.19 -14.02
CA VAL A 22 -2.82 -2.35 -13.67
C VAL A 22 -3.62 -3.41 -12.92
N ILE A 23 -4.49 -3.01 -11.98
CA ILE A 23 -5.35 -3.95 -11.25
C ILE A 23 -6.34 -4.64 -12.19
N GLU A 24 -6.98 -3.88 -13.09
CA GLU A 24 -7.93 -4.43 -14.08
C GLU A 24 -7.24 -5.43 -15.02
N GLU A 25 -6.07 -5.10 -15.54
CA GLU A 25 -5.27 -6.02 -16.35
C GLU A 25 -4.93 -7.33 -15.60
N GLU A 26 -4.57 -7.25 -14.32
CA GLU A 26 -4.24 -8.43 -13.54
C GLU A 26 -5.49 -9.27 -13.19
N ILE A 27 -6.66 -8.64 -13.08
CA ILE A 27 -7.96 -9.34 -12.98
C ILE A 27 -8.23 -10.13 -14.27
N GLU A 28 -8.04 -9.50 -15.44
CA GLU A 28 -8.23 -10.16 -16.74
C GLU A 28 -7.26 -11.33 -16.95
N LYS A 29 -6.00 -11.17 -16.55
CA LYS A 29 -4.97 -12.21 -16.59
C LYS A 29 -5.20 -13.33 -15.58
N LYS A 30 -6.10 -13.12 -14.60
CA LYS A 30 -6.36 -14.05 -13.48
C LYS A 30 -5.09 -14.38 -12.70
N THR A 31 -4.18 -13.41 -12.60
CA THR A 31 -2.91 -13.58 -11.91
C THR A 31 -3.17 -13.89 -10.44
N THR A 32 -2.46 -14.90 -9.92
CA THR A 32 -2.44 -15.20 -8.48
C THR A 32 -1.08 -14.83 -7.96
N GLY A 33 -1.03 -14.09 -6.86
CA GLY A 33 0.24 -13.68 -6.28
C GLY A 33 0.09 -13.09 -4.89
N LYS A 34 1.19 -12.53 -4.40
CA LYS A 34 1.23 -11.82 -3.14
C LYS A 34 0.95 -10.33 -3.35
N ILE A 35 0.26 -9.74 -2.39
CA ILE A 35 -0.06 -8.33 -2.30
C ILE A 35 0.39 -7.86 -0.93
N PHE A 36 1.23 -6.82 -0.91
CA PHE A 36 1.64 -6.16 0.33
C PHE A 36 0.94 -4.82 0.43
N TYR A 37 0.38 -4.51 1.60
CA TYR A 37 -0.42 -3.31 1.81
C TYR A 37 -0.33 -2.81 3.24
N PHE A 38 -0.63 -1.53 3.44
CA PHE A 38 -0.68 -0.95 4.78
C PHE A 38 -1.96 -1.35 5.53
N CYS A 39 -1.79 -1.92 6.71
CA CYS A 39 -2.86 -2.29 7.63
C CYS A 39 -2.93 -1.31 8.80
N SER A 40 -4.14 -1.05 9.30
CA SER A 40 -4.35 -0.14 10.42
C SER A 40 -3.78 -0.66 11.75
N ASP A 41 -3.59 -1.97 11.92
CA ASP A 41 -3.14 -2.58 13.19
C ASP A 41 -1.61 -2.77 13.26
N GLU A 42 -1.00 -3.37 12.24
CA GLU A 42 0.40 -3.83 12.29
C GLU A 42 1.35 -3.06 11.36
N GLY A 43 0.87 -1.99 10.71
CA GLY A 43 1.63 -1.25 9.72
C GLY A 43 1.59 -1.94 8.35
N ILE A 44 2.24 -3.08 8.17
CA ILE A 44 2.31 -3.79 6.87
C ILE A 44 1.71 -5.19 6.99
N CYS A 45 0.73 -5.47 6.12
CA CYS A 45 0.16 -6.80 5.95
C CYS A 45 0.53 -7.40 4.60
N GLU A 46 0.44 -8.73 4.54
CA GLU A 46 0.42 -9.46 3.28
C GLU A 46 -0.88 -10.23 3.09
N ALA A 47 -1.31 -10.34 1.83
CA ALA A 47 -2.35 -11.25 1.40
C ALA A 47 -1.88 -11.99 0.14
N LYS A 48 -2.31 -13.25 -0.01
CA LYS A 48 -2.04 -14.05 -1.20
C LYS A 48 -3.35 -14.51 -1.81
N GLY A 49 -3.50 -14.33 -3.11
CA GLY A 49 -4.70 -14.71 -3.83
C GLY A 49 -4.74 -14.13 -5.23
N ARG A 50 -5.88 -14.28 -5.89
CA ARG A 50 -6.21 -13.61 -7.15
C ARG A 50 -7.22 -12.51 -6.88
N VAL A 51 -7.13 -11.41 -7.63
CA VAL A 51 -8.13 -10.36 -7.56
C VAL A 51 -9.39 -10.80 -8.32
N LEU A 52 -10.53 -10.83 -7.64
CA LEU A 52 -11.81 -11.18 -8.26
C LEU A 52 -12.46 -9.97 -8.92
N HIS A 53 -12.46 -8.84 -8.23
CA HIS A 53 -13.05 -7.60 -8.71
C HIS A 53 -12.52 -6.40 -7.93
N MET A 54 -12.59 -5.24 -8.57
CA MET A 54 -12.37 -3.93 -7.97
C MET A 54 -13.70 -3.19 -7.89
N LYS A 55 -14.01 -2.60 -6.73
CA LYS A 55 -15.24 -1.83 -6.49
C LYS A 55 -14.96 -0.54 -5.75
N GLU A 56 -15.60 0.53 -6.20
CA GLU A 56 -15.62 1.79 -5.47
C GLU A 56 -16.76 1.80 -4.45
N GLU A 57 -16.42 2.14 -3.21
CA GLU A 57 -17.38 2.37 -2.13
C GLU A 57 -17.47 3.86 -1.85
N ARG A 58 -18.66 4.43 -2.07
CA ARG A 58 -18.91 5.86 -1.92
C ARG A 58 -18.49 6.34 -0.53
N GLY A 59 -17.54 7.28 -0.49
CA GLY A 59 -17.01 7.88 0.74
C GLY A 59 -15.89 7.10 1.42
N ASN A 60 -15.65 5.83 1.05
CA ASN A 60 -14.65 4.97 1.70
C ASN A 60 -13.44 4.65 0.81
N GLY A 61 -13.57 4.89 -0.51
CA GLY A 61 -12.49 4.68 -1.48
C GLY A 61 -12.72 3.49 -2.38
N VAL A 62 -11.66 3.04 -3.04
CA VAL A 62 -11.71 1.89 -3.95
C VAL A 62 -11.04 0.68 -3.32
N PHE A 63 -11.67 -0.47 -3.47
CA PHE A 63 -11.28 -1.72 -2.84
C PHE A 63 -11.18 -2.83 -3.88
N ILE A 64 -10.21 -3.71 -3.69
CA ILE A 64 -10.13 -5.00 -4.36
C ILE A 64 -10.57 -6.11 -3.41
N THR A 65 -11.24 -7.12 -3.96
CA THR A 65 -11.64 -8.33 -3.23
C THR A 65 -10.87 -9.51 -3.81
N LEU A 66 -10.18 -10.25 -2.94
CA LEU A 66 -9.49 -11.47 -3.30
C LEU A 66 -10.42 -12.69 -3.26
N ASP A 67 -9.98 -13.80 -3.85
CA ASP A 67 -10.67 -15.09 -3.78
C ASP A 67 -10.70 -15.70 -2.37
N THR A 68 -9.85 -15.21 -1.48
CA THR A 68 -9.83 -15.51 -0.04
C THR A 68 -10.80 -14.66 0.77
N GLU A 69 -11.71 -13.93 0.10
CA GLU A 69 -12.65 -12.95 0.70
C GLU A 69 -11.97 -11.76 1.40
N THR A 70 -10.64 -11.64 1.26
CA THR A 70 -9.89 -10.51 1.81
C THR A 70 -10.15 -9.26 0.98
N LYS A 71 -10.52 -8.17 1.65
CA LYS A 71 -10.79 -6.87 1.03
C LYS A 71 -9.67 -5.90 1.34
N ILE A 72 -9.09 -5.29 0.32
CA ILE A 72 -7.91 -4.41 0.44
C ILE A 72 -8.21 -3.09 -0.26
N ARG A 73 -7.91 -1.97 0.37
CA ARG A 73 -8.08 -0.63 -0.23
C ARG A 73 -6.90 -0.31 -1.14
N ILE A 74 -7.16 0.16 -2.36
CA ILE A 74 -6.12 0.26 -3.40
C ILE A 74 -5.06 1.34 -3.12
N ASP A 75 -5.43 2.39 -2.39
CA ASP A 75 -4.52 3.48 -1.97
C ASP A 75 -3.48 3.01 -0.97
N ARG A 76 -3.71 1.87 -0.31
CA ARG A 76 -2.80 1.29 0.68
C ARG A 76 -1.92 0.18 0.13
N ILE A 77 -2.06 -0.18 -1.15
CA ILE A 77 -1.27 -1.26 -1.75
C ILE A 77 0.14 -0.77 -2.01
N ILE A 78 1.11 -1.45 -1.39
CA ILE A 78 2.55 -1.22 -1.58
C ILE A 78 3.01 -1.94 -2.83
N THR A 79 2.68 -3.22 -2.96
CA THR A 79 2.94 -3.99 -4.19
C THR A 79 1.79 -4.93 -4.51
N LEU A 80 1.52 -5.09 -5.79
CA LEU A 80 0.53 -6.00 -6.35
C LEU A 80 1.24 -6.97 -7.29
N PHE A 81 1.36 -8.24 -6.89
CA PHE A 81 2.00 -9.29 -7.69
C PHE A 81 3.44 -8.93 -8.13
N GLY A 82 4.17 -8.22 -7.26
CA GLY A 82 5.54 -7.76 -7.52
C GLY A 82 5.63 -6.44 -8.31
N LYS A 83 4.50 -5.88 -8.77
CA LYS A 83 4.44 -4.54 -9.35
C LYS A 83 4.24 -3.49 -8.24
N PRO A 84 4.87 -2.31 -8.32
CA PRO A 84 4.65 -1.24 -7.36
C PRO A 84 3.20 -0.74 -7.41
N GLY A 85 2.59 -0.55 -6.23
CA GLY A 85 1.26 0.01 -6.06
C GLY A 85 1.27 1.46 -5.59
N ALA A 86 0.08 2.01 -5.33
CA ALA A 86 -0.10 3.41 -4.99
C ALA A 86 0.64 3.86 -3.71
N ALA A 87 0.84 2.96 -2.75
CA ALA A 87 1.53 3.23 -1.49
C ALA A 87 3.03 2.88 -1.53
N TYR A 88 3.57 2.52 -2.70
CA TYR A 88 4.97 2.11 -2.82
C TYR A 88 5.93 3.23 -2.42
N ASP A 89 5.67 4.46 -2.86
CA ASP A 89 6.50 5.61 -2.51
C ASP A 89 6.49 5.91 -1.01
N GLU A 90 5.33 5.75 -0.35
CA GLU A 90 5.23 5.91 1.10
C GLU A 90 6.04 4.84 1.84
N TYR A 91 5.96 3.58 1.40
CA TYR A 91 6.78 2.50 1.94
C TYR A 91 8.29 2.77 1.72
N ASN A 92 8.67 3.23 0.53
CA ASN A 92 10.05 3.55 0.21
C ASN A 92 10.56 4.72 1.07
N ALA A 93 9.76 5.77 1.26
CA ALA A 93 10.09 6.89 2.14
C ALA A 93 10.18 6.45 3.61
N TYR A 94 9.28 5.59 4.08
CA TYR A 94 9.30 5.02 5.42
C TYR A 94 10.57 4.19 5.67
N ALA A 95 10.97 3.35 4.71
CA ALA A 95 12.22 2.59 4.79
C ALA A 95 13.45 3.50 4.81
N ASN A 96 13.46 4.58 4.00
CA ASN A 96 14.55 5.54 3.95
C ASN A 96 14.62 6.46 5.19
N ALA A 97 13.54 6.63 5.94
CA ALA A 97 13.54 7.43 7.17
C ALA A 97 14.47 6.86 8.27
N CYS A 98 14.75 5.55 8.28
CA CYS A 98 15.79 4.97 9.14
C CYS A 98 17.22 5.26 8.67
N MET A 99 17.42 5.60 7.39
CA MET A 99 18.73 6.04 6.88
C MET A 99 18.96 7.54 7.10
N ASP A 100 17.92 8.32 7.41
CA ASP A 100 17.98 9.79 7.50
C ASP A 100 18.19 10.32 8.93
N CYS A 101 18.75 9.51 9.84
CA CYS A 101 19.08 9.97 11.18
C CYS A 101 20.48 9.52 11.60
N MET A 102 21.43 10.44 11.44
CA MET A 102 22.85 10.37 11.82
C MET A 102 23.65 9.37 10.97
N GLY A 103 24.34 9.89 9.96
CA GLY A 103 25.49 9.20 9.35
C GLY A 103 26.65 9.03 10.34
N GLY A 104 26.40 8.36 11.47
CA GLY A 104 27.40 7.98 12.48
C GLY A 104 27.82 9.04 13.50
N TYR A 105 27.17 10.22 13.58
CA TYR A 105 27.57 11.25 14.56
C TYR A 105 26.51 11.46 15.64
N GLU A 106 26.83 11.09 16.88
CA GLU A 106 26.08 11.50 18.06
C GLU A 106 26.17 13.02 18.26
N LYS A 107 25.08 13.59 18.77
CA LYS A 107 24.84 15.04 18.85
C LYS A 107 25.61 15.74 19.98
N ASP A 108 26.81 15.26 20.29
CA ASP A 108 27.66 15.73 21.41
C ASP A 108 29.04 16.25 20.95
N GLU A 109 29.31 16.34 19.64
CA GLU A 109 30.59 16.85 19.11
C GLU A 109 30.44 18.08 18.20
N LEU A 110 29.72 19.10 18.66
CA LEU A 110 29.64 20.41 17.99
C LEU A 110 29.93 21.56 18.95
#